data_AF-A0A4Q2LH46-F1
#
_entry.id   AF-A0A4Q2LH46-F1
#
_cell.length_a   1.000
_cell.length_b   1.000
_cell.length_c   1.000
_cell.angle_alpha   90.00
_cell.angle_beta   90.00
_cell.angle_gamma   90.00
#
_symmetry.space_group_name_H-M   'P 1'
#
loop_
_entity.id
_entity.type
_entity.pdbx_description
1 polymer ?
#
loop_
_entity_poly.entity_id
_entity_poly.type
_entity_poly.pdbx_seq_one_letter_code
_entity_poly.pdbx_strand_id
1 'polypeptide(L)'
;MLIKSDWSIAREAEEKGLMAAMTNVVERKRTKLNNELSSYFRSKLPDYKGSYGEDDSEETLELINDYMQSKNSDKCKSVDRFLLRFPVNTGTENYLVPITPNLQLKVIVCDEYYGNGEYEKYIMIKYFTITEQTTKTDVDELVSFVEAYLM
;
A
#
# COMPACT_ATOMS: atom_id res chain seq x y z
N MET A 1 8.49 -20.48 13.73
CA MET A 1 8.64 -19.02 13.59
C MET A 1 7.27 -18.49 13.21
N LEU A 2 6.64 -17.65 14.04
CA LEU A 2 5.34 -17.06 13.71
C LEU A 2 5.54 -16.02 12.61
N ILE A 3 4.81 -16.16 11.50
CA ILE A 3 4.76 -15.15 10.44
C ILE A 3 3.91 -13.99 10.99
N LYS A 4 4.48 -12.78 11.06
CA LYS A 4 3.73 -11.58 11.47
C LYS A 4 2.70 -11.24 10.40
N SER A 5 1.53 -10.74 10.80
CA SER A 5 0.56 -10.19 9.84
C SER A 5 1.05 -8.86 9.27
N ASP A 6 0.57 -8.51 8.08
CA ASP A 6 0.84 -7.23 7.43
C ASP A 6 0.46 -6.04 8.32
N TRP A 7 -0.68 -6.14 9.01
CA TRP A 7 -1.10 -5.15 10.00
C TRP A 7 -0.05 -4.96 11.11
N SER A 8 0.50 -6.05 11.67
CA SER A 8 1.52 -5.95 12.71
C SER A 8 2.82 -5.32 12.19
N ILE A 9 3.21 -5.65 10.96
CA ILE A 9 4.41 -5.08 10.33
C ILE A 9 4.21 -3.58 10.06
N ALA A 10 3.08 -3.19 9.48
CA ALA A 10 2.72 -1.80 9.23
C ALA A 10 2.72 -1.00 10.54
N ARG A 11 2.16 -1.57 11.61
CA ARG A 11 2.12 -0.92 12.92
C ARG A 11 3.50 -0.68 13.52
N GLU A 12 4.39 -1.66 13.43
CA GLU A 12 5.78 -1.49 13.87
C GLU A 12 6.51 -0.40 13.07
N ALA A 13 6.27 -0.32 11.76
CA ALA A 13 6.85 0.71 10.91
C ALA A 13 6.33 2.11 11.30
N GLU A 14 5.03 2.27 11.55
CA GLU A 14 4.45 3.51 12.09
C GLU A 14 5.12 3.90 13.41
N GLU A 15 5.27 2.95 14.34
CA GLU A 15 5.84 3.20 15.66
C GLU A 15 7.32 3.59 15.63
N LYS A 16 8.06 3.11 14.64
CA LYS A 16 9.47 3.44 14.37
C LYS A 16 9.65 4.69 13.48
N GLY A 17 8.55 5.24 12.95
CA GLY A 17 8.57 6.38 12.03
C GLY A 17 9.09 6.03 10.64
N LEU A 18 8.94 4.77 10.23
CA LEU A 18 9.33 4.17 8.95
C LEU A 18 8.13 3.94 8.01
N MET A 19 7.03 4.65 8.23
CA MET A 19 5.86 4.66 7.35
C MET A 19 5.80 5.99 6.59
N ALA A 20 6.34 6.00 5.38
CA ALA A 20 6.45 7.20 4.55
C ALA A 20 5.12 7.50 3.84
N ALA A 21 4.83 8.78 3.64
CA ALA A 21 3.56 9.27 3.11
C ALA A 21 3.66 9.65 1.64
N MET A 22 2.70 9.16 0.85
CA MET A 22 2.53 9.47 -0.58
C MET A 22 1.68 10.73 -0.80
N THR A 23 0.88 11.12 0.21
CA THR A 23 0.03 12.32 0.17
C THR A 23 0.49 13.34 1.21
N ASN A 24 -0.22 14.47 1.33
CA ASN A 24 0.05 15.48 2.37
C ASN A 24 -0.42 15.05 3.77
N VAL A 25 -1.15 13.93 3.89
CA VAL A 25 -1.49 13.32 5.18
C VAL A 25 -0.30 12.48 5.63
N VAL A 26 0.31 12.86 6.75
CA VAL A 26 1.57 12.28 7.24
C VAL A 26 1.42 11.62 8.60
N GLU A 27 2.23 10.61 8.86
CA GLU A 27 2.29 9.96 10.17
C GLU A 27 2.85 10.88 11.26
N ARG A 28 2.44 10.62 12.50
CA ARG A 28 2.91 11.42 13.67
C ARG A 28 4.40 11.21 13.93
N LYS A 29 4.84 9.95 13.93
CA LYS A 29 6.25 9.58 14.11
C LYS A 29 6.91 9.47 12.74
N ARG A 30 8.01 10.20 12.54
CA ARG A 30 8.73 10.23 11.26
C ARG A 30 10.23 10.38 11.49
N THR A 31 11.02 9.52 10.85
CA THR A 31 12.47 9.68 10.78
C THR A 31 12.85 10.75 9.74
N LYS A 32 14.14 11.13 9.68
CA LYS A 32 14.65 12.00 8.61
C LYS A 32 14.46 11.35 7.24
N LEU A 33 14.78 10.06 7.13
CA LEU A 33 14.62 9.28 5.90
C LEU A 33 13.17 9.25 5.44
N ASN A 34 12.23 9.03 6.35
CA ASN A 34 10.79 9.10 6.06
C ASN A 34 10.40 10.44 5.43
N ASN A 35 10.79 11.56 6.06
CA ASN A 35 10.47 12.89 5.54
C ASN A 35 11.07 13.14 4.15
N GLU A 36 12.31 12.69 3.93
CA GLU A 36 12.99 12.79 2.65
C GLU A 36 12.25 12.00 1.56
N LEU A 37 12.00 10.70 1.78
CA LEU A 37 11.39 9.83 0.78
C LEU A 37 9.93 10.18 0.51
N SER A 38 9.18 10.59 1.54
CA SER A 38 7.82 11.11 1.40
C SER A 38 7.79 12.36 0.52
N SER A 39 8.73 13.28 0.73
CA SER A 39 8.81 14.52 -0.05
C SER A 39 9.29 14.26 -1.47
N TYR A 40 10.20 13.30 -1.64
CA TYR A 40 10.67 12.87 -2.95
C TYR A 40 9.53 12.28 -3.77
N PHE A 41 8.76 11.32 -3.23
CA PHE A 41 7.58 10.77 -3.90
C PHE A 41 6.60 11.87 -4.33
N ARG A 42 6.20 12.76 -3.40
CA ARG A 42 5.27 13.86 -3.69
C ARG A 42 5.79 14.86 -4.72
N SER A 43 7.11 15.01 -4.87
CA SER A 43 7.67 15.86 -5.91
C SER A 43 7.62 15.23 -7.30
N LYS A 44 7.53 13.90 -7.38
CA LYS A 44 7.34 13.16 -8.63
C LYS A 44 5.88 13.07 -9.04
N LEU A 45 5.00 12.82 -8.07
CA LEU A 45 3.56 12.68 -8.28
C LEU A 45 2.78 13.64 -7.36
N PRO A 46 2.79 14.95 -7.64
CA PRO A 46 2.19 15.96 -6.75
C PRO A 46 0.66 15.85 -6.61
N ASP A 47 -0.01 15.31 -7.63
CA ASP A 47 -1.47 15.21 -7.68
C ASP A 47 -2.01 13.82 -7.30
N TYR A 48 -1.14 12.95 -6.78
CA TYR A 48 -1.53 11.61 -6.38
C TYR A 48 -2.51 11.63 -5.19
N LYS A 49 -3.72 11.10 -5.42
CA LYS A 49 -4.81 11.10 -4.43
C LYS A 49 -4.73 9.92 -3.44
N GLY A 50 -4.36 8.73 -3.95
CA GLY A 50 -4.22 7.52 -3.15
C GLY A 50 -5.50 7.02 -2.49
N SER A 51 -6.66 7.34 -3.04
CA SER A 51 -7.96 6.83 -2.60
C SER A 51 -8.85 6.54 -3.80
N TYR A 52 -9.44 5.36 -3.80
CA TYR A 52 -10.29 4.82 -4.87
C TYR A 52 -11.59 4.39 -4.19
N GLY A 53 -12.72 4.94 -4.64
CA GLY A 53 -14.04 4.71 -4.06
C GLY A 53 -14.71 3.46 -4.63
N GLU A 54 -16.01 3.33 -4.38
CA GLU A 54 -16.77 2.15 -4.79
C GLU A 54 -16.68 1.87 -6.29
N ASP A 55 -16.71 2.92 -7.12
CA ASP A 55 -16.75 2.83 -8.58
C ASP A 55 -15.45 2.28 -9.22
N ASP A 56 -14.29 2.52 -8.60
CA ASP A 56 -12.96 2.22 -9.17
C ASP A 56 -12.12 1.27 -8.28
N SER A 57 -12.60 0.94 -7.08
CA SER A 57 -11.83 0.13 -6.13
C SER A 57 -11.65 -1.33 -6.54
N GLU A 58 -12.62 -1.97 -7.21
CA GLU A 58 -12.44 -3.34 -7.71
C GLU A 58 -11.38 -3.42 -8.81
N GLU A 59 -11.48 -2.56 -9.83
CA GLU A 59 -10.51 -2.47 -10.91
C GLU A 59 -9.10 -2.16 -10.36
N THR A 60 -9.00 -1.22 -9.41
CA THR A 60 -7.75 -0.89 -8.74
C THR A 60 -7.14 -2.14 -8.07
N LEU A 61 -7.96 -2.96 -7.40
CA LEU A 61 -7.49 -4.17 -6.74
C LEU A 61 -7.00 -5.22 -7.74
N GLU A 62 -7.70 -5.37 -8.86
CA GLU A 62 -7.33 -6.25 -9.96
C GLU A 62 -5.98 -5.84 -10.56
N LEU A 63 -5.77 -4.55 -10.84
CA LEU A 63 -4.50 -4.02 -11.37
C LEU A 63 -3.32 -4.28 -10.43
N ILE A 64 -3.51 -4.16 -9.11
CA ILE A 64 -2.50 -4.50 -8.11
C ILE A 64 -2.20 -6.01 -8.13
N ASN A 65 -3.25 -6.84 -8.23
CA ASN A 65 -3.10 -8.29 -8.32
C ASN A 65 -2.39 -8.72 -9.62
N ASP A 66 -2.62 -8.04 -10.73
CA ASP A 66 -1.95 -8.28 -12.02
C ASP A 66 -0.46 -7.92 -11.95
N TYR A 67 -0.13 -6.77 -11.33
CA TYR A 67 1.26 -6.43 -11.02
C TYR A 67 1.92 -7.53 -10.19
N MET A 68 1.25 -7.99 -9.12
CA MET A 68 1.78 -9.04 -8.26
C MET A 68 1.98 -10.36 -9.00
N GLN A 69 1.09 -10.73 -9.91
CA GLN A 69 1.24 -11.94 -10.72
C GLN A 69 2.38 -11.82 -11.73
N SER A 70 2.51 -10.67 -12.40
CA SER A 70 3.56 -10.43 -13.41
C SER A 70 4.97 -10.42 -12.82
N LYS A 71 5.15 -9.91 -11.60
CA LYS A 71 6.44 -9.93 -10.88
C LYS A 71 6.79 -11.29 -10.28
N ASN A 72 5.81 -12.18 -10.07
CA ASN A 72 5.98 -13.45 -9.37
C ASN A 72 6.16 -14.68 -10.27
N SER A 73 6.23 -14.52 -11.60
CA SER A 73 6.36 -15.63 -12.55
C SER A 73 7.59 -16.53 -12.32
N ASP A 74 8.62 -16.06 -11.61
CA ASP A 74 9.84 -16.82 -11.31
C ASP A 74 9.97 -17.33 -9.85
N LYS A 75 9.09 -16.94 -8.90
CA LYS A 75 9.39 -17.15 -7.45
C LYS A 75 8.29 -17.71 -6.55
N CYS A 76 7.07 -18.03 -7.00
CA CYS A 76 6.06 -18.55 -6.07
C CYS A 76 5.17 -19.68 -6.60
N LYS A 77 5.44 -20.91 -6.15
CA LYS A 77 4.55 -22.08 -6.21
C LYS A 77 3.47 -22.09 -5.10
N SER A 78 3.02 -20.93 -4.63
CA SER A 78 1.91 -20.84 -3.65
C SER A 78 1.01 -19.65 -3.98
N VAL A 79 0.25 -19.80 -5.07
CA VAL A 79 -0.40 -18.70 -5.79
C VAL A 79 -1.73 -18.23 -5.15
N ASP A 80 -2.33 -18.96 -4.21
CA ASP A 80 -3.61 -18.54 -3.60
C ASP A 80 -3.49 -17.57 -2.40
N ARG A 81 -2.28 -17.35 -1.85
CA ARG A 81 -2.13 -16.58 -0.59
C ARG A 81 -1.94 -15.08 -0.75
N PHE A 82 -1.73 -14.57 -1.96
CA PHE A 82 -1.31 -13.19 -2.19
C PHE A 82 -2.25 -12.36 -3.06
N LEU A 83 -3.41 -12.89 -3.43
CA LEU A 83 -4.44 -12.06 -4.07
C LEU A 83 -5.07 -11.18 -3.00
N LEU A 84 -4.87 -9.87 -3.15
CA LEU A 84 -5.58 -8.88 -2.36
C LEU A 84 -7.06 -9.00 -2.72
N ARG A 85 -7.92 -8.96 -1.70
CA ARG A 85 -9.37 -9.09 -1.86
C ARG A 85 -10.07 -8.19 -0.85
N PHE A 86 -11.30 -7.80 -1.15
CA PHE A 86 -12.16 -7.23 -0.13
C PHE A 86 -12.44 -8.27 0.97
N PRO A 87 -12.63 -7.81 2.22
CA PRO A 87 -13.09 -8.65 3.31
C PRO A 87 -14.37 -9.41 2.96
N VAL A 88 -14.44 -10.71 3.29
CA VAL A 88 -15.65 -11.54 3.02
C VAL A 88 -16.85 -11.09 3.85
N ASN A 89 -16.59 -10.53 5.02
CA ASN A 89 -17.59 -9.89 5.89
C ASN A 89 -17.19 -8.43 6.08
N THR A 90 -18.12 -7.61 6.57
CA THR A 90 -17.85 -6.20 6.90
C THR A 90 -16.52 -6.02 7.64
N GLY A 91 -15.67 -5.13 7.15
CA GLY A 91 -14.42 -4.79 7.80
C GLY A 91 -13.39 -4.13 6.89
N THR A 92 -12.19 -4.03 7.45
CA THR A 92 -11.02 -3.42 6.83
C THR A 92 -9.84 -4.40 6.89
N GLU A 93 -9.15 -4.59 5.78
CA GLU A 93 -7.92 -5.40 5.68
C GLU A 93 -6.72 -4.54 5.31
N ASN A 94 -5.54 -4.88 5.83
CA ASN A 94 -4.28 -4.19 5.53
C ASN A 94 -3.33 -5.14 4.83
N TYR A 95 -2.92 -4.79 3.62
CA TYR A 95 -1.95 -5.53 2.83
C TYR A 95 -0.65 -4.74 2.69
N LEU A 96 0.48 -5.46 2.67
CA LEU A 96 1.80 -4.93 2.32
C LEU A 96 2.26 -5.53 0.99
N VAL A 97 2.11 -4.76 -0.08
CA VAL A 97 2.51 -5.15 -1.44
C VAL A 97 3.99 -4.86 -1.63
N PRO A 98 4.86 -5.87 -1.83
CA PRO A 98 6.27 -5.63 -2.06
C PRO A 98 6.51 -4.94 -3.40
N ILE A 99 7.16 -3.77 -3.37
CA ILE A 99 7.62 -3.08 -4.57
C ILE A 99 9.10 -3.38 -4.78
N THR A 100 9.90 -3.21 -3.72
CA THR A 100 11.33 -3.56 -3.69
C THR A 100 11.67 -4.33 -2.41
N PRO A 101 12.89 -4.86 -2.24
CA PRO A 101 13.31 -5.48 -0.99
C PRO A 101 13.28 -4.56 0.24
N ASN A 102 13.29 -3.23 0.03
CA ASN A 102 13.33 -2.23 1.11
C ASN A 102 12.03 -1.43 1.25
N LEU A 103 11.08 -1.62 0.32
CA LEU A 103 9.86 -0.82 0.23
C LEU A 103 8.64 -1.71 -0.03
N GLN A 104 7.64 -1.59 0.83
CA GLN A 104 6.33 -2.22 0.62
C GLN A 104 5.22 -1.17 0.65
N LEU A 105 4.33 -1.22 -0.32
CA LEU A 105 3.18 -0.35 -0.43
C LEU A 105 2.08 -0.82 0.54
N LYS A 106 1.56 0.09 1.36
CA LYS A 106 0.43 -0.19 2.26
C LYS A 106 -0.87 0.01 1.49
N VAL A 107 -1.62 -1.06 1.31
CA VAL A 107 -2.94 -1.06 0.68
C VAL A 107 -3.97 -1.39 1.75
N ILE A 108 -4.88 -0.45 2.00
CA ILE A 108 -6.01 -0.63 2.91
C ILE A 108 -7.24 -0.88 2.06
N VAL A 109 -7.92 -1.99 2.29
CA VAL A 109 -9.14 -2.37 1.57
C VAL A 109 -10.29 -2.36 2.57
N CYS A 110 -11.32 -1.57 2.30
CA CYS A 110 -12.48 -1.40 3.17
C CYS A 110 -13.74 -1.87 2.44
N ASP A 111 -14.54 -2.67 3.13
CA ASP A 111 -15.90 -3.06 2.76
C ASP A 111 -16.70 -3.06 4.07
N GLU A 112 -17.23 -1.91 4.49
CA GLU A 112 -17.86 -1.73 5.80
C GLU A 112 -19.32 -1.31 5.70
N TYR A 113 -20.19 -2.01 6.44
CA TYR A 113 -21.61 -1.69 6.61
C TYR A 113 -21.87 -1.20 8.03
N TYR A 114 -22.34 0.04 8.17
CA TYR A 114 -22.56 0.70 9.47
C TYR A 114 -24.01 0.61 9.97
N GLY A 115 -24.92 0.02 9.18
CA GLY A 115 -26.35 -0.04 9.50
C GLY A 115 -27.15 1.08 8.82
N ASN A 116 -28.49 0.95 8.81
CA ASN A 116 -29.40 1.93 8.21
C ASN A 116 -29.14 2.26 6.73
N GLY A 117 -28.51 1.35 5.98
CA GLY A 117 -28.12 1.60 4.59
C GLY A 117 -26.82 2.38 4.41
N GLU A 118 -26.12 2.73 5.50
CA GLU A 118 -24.79 3.34 5.42
C GLU A 118 -23.74 2.28 5.12
N TYR A 119 -22.99 2.50 4.05
CA TYR A 119 -22.03 1.57 3.47
C TYR A 119 -20.82 2.34 2.92
N GLU A 120 -19.62 1.82 3.17
CA GLU A 120 -18.38 2.33 2.59
C GLU A 120 -17.59 1.18 1.94
N LYS A 121 -17.28 1.34 0.66
CA LYS A 121 -16.34 0.47 -0.07
C LYS A 121 -15.29 1.33 -0.73
N TYR A 122 -14.02 1.07 -0.41
CA TYR A 122 -12.92 1.84 -0.97
C TYR A 122 -11.57 1.13 -0.79
N ILE A 123 -10.57 1.65 -1.49
CA ILE A 123 -9.17 1.34 -1.29
C ILE A 123 -8.41 2.64 -0.94
N MET A 124 -7.51 2.55 0.04
CA MET A 124 -6.53 3.61 0.32
C MET A 124 -5.10 3.12 0.14
N ILE A 125 -4.33 3.89 -0.61
CA ILE A 125 -2.92 3.66 -0.92
C ILE A 125 -2.19 4.97 -0.70
N LYS A 126 -1.97 5.32 0.56
CA LYS A 126 -1.42 6.64 0.96
C LYS A 126 -0.05 6.56 1.59
N TYR A 127 0.44 5.36 1.86
CA TYR A 127 1.69 5.14 2.59
C TYR A 127 2.46 3.95 2.05
N PHE A 128 3.77 3.95 2.30
CA PHE A 128 4.63 2.81 2.08
C PHE A 128 5.59 2.64 3.27
N THR A 129 5.89 1.39 3.61
CA THR A 129 6.91 1.06 4.60
C THR A 129 8.28 1.21 3.98
N ILE A 130 9.25 1.65 4.79
CA ILE A 130 10.65 1.77 4.41
C ILE A 130 11.55 1.03 5.41
N THR A 131 12.67 0.49 4.95
CA THR A 131 13.80 0.13 5.81
C THR A 131 14.80 1.27 5.90
N GLU A 132 15.77 1.17 6.81
CA GLU A 132 16.89 2.13 6.90
C GLU A 132 17.78 2.14 5.65
N GLN A 133 17.66 1.13 4.78
CA GLN A 133 18.41 1.00 3.53
C GLN A 133 17.64 1.52 2.31
N THR A 134 16.41 2.00 2.50
CA THR A 134 15.57 2.49 1.39
C THR A 134 16.17 3.72 0.74
N THR A 135 16.19 3.73 -0.58
CA THR A 135 16.78 4.78 -1.41
C THR A 135 15.72 5.49 -2.26
N LYS A 136 16.13 6.57 -2.93
CA LYS A 136 15.29 7.25 -3.93
C LYS A 136 15.00 6.37 -5.14
N THR A 137 15.91 5.46 -5.50
CA THR A 137 15.68 4.49 -6.59
C THR A 137 14.55 3.52 -6.25
N ASP A 138 14.44 3.08 -5.00
CA ASP A 138 13.30 2.28 -4.56
C ASP A 138 11.98 3.06 -4.72
N VAL A 139 12.01 4.37 -4.46
CA VAL A 139 10.85 5.26 -4.66
C VAL A 139 10.56 5.49 -6.14
N ASP A 140 11.58 5.56 -7.01
CA ASP A 140 11.38 5.65 -8.46
C ASP A 140 10.68 4.39 -9.01
N GLU A 141 10.98 3.21 -8.47
CA GLU A 141 10.23 1.97 -8.80
C GLU A 141 8.77 2.03 -8.32
N LEU A 142 8.52 2.58 -7.12
CA LEU A 142 7.17 2.82 -6.64
C LEU A 142 6.41 3.81 -7.53
N VAL A 143 7.06 4.90 -7.95
CA VAL A 143 6.46 5.89 -8.88
C VAL A 143 6.09 5.20 -10.19
N SER A 144 6.99 4.39 -10.76
CA SER A 144 6.75 3.66 -12.00
C SER A 144 5.57 2.69 -11.86
N PHE A 145 5.43 2.04 -10.70
CA PHE A 145 4.27 1.20 -10.40
C PHE A 145 2.96 2.02 -10.36
N VAL A 146 2.96 3.15 -9.64
CA VAL A 146 1.78 4.01 -9.53
C VAL A 146 1.34 4.53 -10.91
N GLU A 147 2.28 5.00 -11.73
CA GLU A 147 1.99 5.49 -13.08
C GLU A 147 1.49 4.41 -14.04
N ALA A 148 1.88 3.15 -13.84
CA ALA A 148 1.51 2.07 -14.76
C ALA A 148 0.19 1.37 -14.38
N TYR A 149 -0.17 1.36 -13.10
CA TYR A 149 -1.27 0.54 -12.58
C TYR A 149 -2.34 1.31 -11.82
N LEU A 150 -2.09 2.57 -11.42
CA LEU A 150 -2.97 3.31 -10.53
C LEU A 150 -3.37 4.71 -11.07
N MET A 151 -2.87 5.09 -12.25
CA MET A 151 -3.12 6.37 -12.93
C MET A 151 -3.37 6.14 -14.41
#